data_AF-A0A1V0TJP9-F1
#
_entry.id   AF-A0A1V0TJP9-F1
#
_cell.length_a   1.000
_cell.length_b   1.000
_cell.length_c   1.000
_cell.angle_alpha   90.00
_cell.angle_beta   90.00
_cell.angle_gamma   90.00
#
_symmetry.space_group_name_H-M   'P 1'
#
loop_
_entity.id
_entity.type
_entity.pdbx_description
1 polymer ?
#
loop_
_entity_poly.entity_id
_entity_poly.type
_entity_poly.pdbx_seq_one_letter_code
_entity_poly.pdbx_strand_id
1 'polypeptide(L)'
;MEGAIRWVEQWPPPDGLKVCQVYGVVFDPGSGAVVVQDDAGRGNLPGGTPEESDADLVATLRRECYEESQLHLADWAPVGYQLVHEDGHDPYVQARYAALLEHADPIAPDPCTGRAYGRVWVSPADAAALLDWGQCGSAQMDAAARLATERWGLTIAAAGWERRELP
;
A
#
# COMPACT_ATOMS: atom_id res chain seq x y z
N MET A 1 26.93 7.83 1.27
CA MET A 1 26.08 7.59 2.45
C MET A 1 24.79 7.06 1.85
N GLU A 2 24.23 5.96 2.35
CA GLU A 2 22.98 5.43 1.79
C GLU A 2 21.85 6.43 2.06
N GLY A 3 20.92 6.56 1.11
CA GLY A 3 19.78 7.47 1.22
C GLY A 3 18.96 7.22 2.50
N ALA A 4 18.45 8.29 3.11
CA ALA A 4 17.69 8.21 4.35
C ALA A 4 16.19 8.13 4.07
N ILE A 5 15.57 7.02 4.47
CA ILE A 5 14.11 6.85 4.45
C ILE A 5 13.58 7.04 5.86
N ARG A 6 12.55 7.89 6.00
CA ARG A 6 11.87 8.15 7.28
C ARG A 6 10.36 8.01 7.12
N TRP A 7 9.74 7.24 8.00
CA TRP A 7 8.27 7.22 8.15
C TRP A 7 7.76 8.47 8.88
N VAL A 8 6.69 9.07 8.37
CA VAL A 8 5.97 10.20 8.97
C VAL A 8 4.48 9.89 9.01
N GLU A 9 3.95 9.64 10.20
CA GLU A 9 2.53 9.38 10.46
C GLU A 9 1.74 10.69 10.61
N GLN A 10 1.83 11.55 9.60
CA GLN A 10 1.11 12.82 9.53
C GLN A 10 0.60 13.02 8.10
N TRP A 11 -0.54 13.70 7.99
CA TRP A 11 -1.12 14.06 6.70
C TRP A 11 -1.72 15.47 6.75
N PRO A 12 -1.59 16.29 5.69
CA PRO A 12 -0.84 16.04 4.44
C PRO A 12 0.69 16.20 4.59
N PRO A 13 1.49 15.76 3.60
CA PRO A 13 2.90 16.13 3.52
C PRO A 13 3.08 17.66 3.42
N PRO A 14 4.22 18.21 3.88
CA PRO A 14 4.54 19.63 3.73
C PRO A 14 4.44 20.10 2.28
N ASP A 15 3.97 21.35 2.10
CA ASP A 15 3.91 22.01 0.80
C ASP A 15 5.28 22.01 0.10
N GLY A 16 5.26 21.81 -1.23
CA GLY A 16 6.45 21.81 -2.06
C GLY A 16 7.18 20.47 -2.16
N LEU A 17 6.84 19.46 -1.34
CA LEU A 17 7.36 18.11 -1.53
C LEU A 17 6.58 17.38 -2.62
N LYS A 18 7.31 16.85 -3.61
CA LYS A 18 6.72 16.05 -4.68
C LYS A 18 6.31 14.68 -4.13
N VAL A 19 5.06 14.28 -4.39
CA VAL A 19 4.62 12.89 -4.20
C VAL A 19 5.01 12.10 -5.44
N CYS A 20 5.91 11.14 -5.29
CA CYS A 20 6.40 10.31 -6.38
C CYS A 20 5.74 8.94 -6.44
N GLN A 21 5.17 8.46 -5.33
CA GLN A 21 4.50 7.15 -5.25
C GLN A 21 3.28 7.23 -4.32
N VAL A 22 2.26 6.42 -4.61
CA VAL A 22 1.07 6.23 -3.78
C VAL A 22 0.82 4.73 -3.65
N TYR A 23 0.90 4.22 -2.40
CA TYR A 23 0.64 2.80 -2.12
C TYR A 23 -0.56 2.60 -1.19
N GLY A 24 -1.29 1.51 -1.42
CA GLY A 24 -2.43 1.07 -0.65
C GLY A 24 -2.12 -0.09 0.29
N VAL A 25 -2.44 0.06 1.56
CA VAL A 25 -2.64 -1.05 2.52
C VAL A 25 -4.11 -1.42 2.44
N VAL A 26 -4.44 -2.38 1.56
CA VAL A 26 -5.82 -2.73 1.24
C VAL A 26 -6.31 -3.85 2.16
N PHE A 27 -7.25 -3.53 3.05
CA PHE A 27 -7.84 -4.45 4.02
C PHE A 27 -9.03 -5.20 3.45
N ASP A 28 -9.09 -6.51 3.68
CA ASP A 28 -10.29 -7.30 3.55
C ASP A 28 -11.24 -7.01 4.74
N PRO A 29 -12.49 -6.54 4.50
CA PRO A 29 -13.43 -6.22 5.58
C PRO A 29 -13.84 -7.43 6.41
N GLY A 30 -13.80 -8.65 5.84
CA GLY A 30 -14.24 -9.87 6.52
C GLY A 30 -13.24 -10.40 7.54
N SER A 31 -11.95 -10.35 7.23
CA SER A 31 -10.89 -10.95 8.04
C SER A 31 -9.89 -9.95 8.64
N GLY A 32 -9.88 -8.69 8.19
CA GLY A 32 -8.89 -7.70 8.62
C GLY A 32 -7.47 -8.02 8.15
N ALA A 33 -7.31 -8.94 7.20
CA ALA A 33 -6.07 -9.20 6.47
C ALA A 33 -5.84 -8.12 5.42
N VAL A 34 -4.61 -7.97 4.96
CA VAL A 34 -4.22 -7.03 3.90
C VAL A 34 -3.75 -7.77 2.66
N VAL A 35 -3.95 -7.16 1.50
CA VAL A 35 -3.43 -7.67 0.22
C VAL A 35 -1.95 -7.29 0.08
N VAL A 36 -1.12 -8.28 -0.20
CA VAL A 36 0.27 -8.11 -0.64
C VAL A 36 0.40 -8.71 -2.04
N GLN A 37 1.04 -7.97 -2.94
CA GLN A 37 1.44 -8.46 -4.25
C GLN A 37 2.63 -9.40 -4.11
N ASP A 38 2.59 -10.53 -4.81
CA ASP A 38 3.72 -11.43 -4.99
C ASP A 38 4.28 -11.24 -6.39
N ASP A 39 5.40 -10.52 -6.48
CA ASP A 39 6.19 -10.37 -7.69
C ASP A 39 7.36 -11.36 -7.69
N ALA A 40 7.09 -12.57 -8.18
CA ALA A 40 8.10 -13.63 -8.32
C ALA A 40 8.91 -13.90 -7.03
N GLY A 41 8.24 -13.88 -5.88
CA GLY A 41 8.82 -14.09 -4.56
C GLY A 41 9.17 -12.81 -3.80
N ARG A 42 8.96 -11.63 -4.40
CA ARG A 42 9.13 -10.33 -3.73
C ARG A 42 7.76 -9.72 -3.39
N GLY A 43 7.55 -9.43 -2.11
CA GLY A 43 6.36 -8.74 -1.64
C GLY A 43 6.34 -7.27 -2.06
N ASN A 44 5.18 -6.76 -2.47
CA ASN A 44 4.93 -5.33 -2.63
C ASN A 44 3.50 -4.96 -2.22
N LEU A 45 3.26 -3.66 -2.00
CA LEU A 45 1.90 -3.13 -1.90
C LEU A 45 1.42 -2.69 -3.27
N PRO A 46 0.12 -2.80 -3.59
CA PRO A 46 -0.44 -2.18 -4.79
C PRO A 46 -0.25 -0.67 -4.75
N GLY A 47 0.25 -0.12 -5.83
CA GLY A 47 0.53 1.31 -5.90
C GLY A 47 1.60 1.69 -6.91
N GLY A 48 1.56 2.94 -7.32
CA GLY A 48 2.46 3.45 -8.34
C GLY A 48 2.53 4.96 -8.37
N THR A 49 2.82 5.49 -9.55
CA THR A 49 3.20 6.89 -9.72
C THR A 49 1.97 7.73 -10.05
N PRO A 50 1.76 8.89 -9.40
CA PRO A 50 0.75 9.83 -9.85
C PRO A 50 1.00 10.27 -11.30
N GLU A 51 -0.04 10.17 -12.13
CA GLU A 51 -0.02 10.63 -13.52
C GLU A 51 -0.66 12.02 -13.67
N GLU A 52 -0.34 12.75 -14.75
CA GLU A 52 -0.95 14.06 -15.04
C GLU A 52 -2.47 13.97 -15.28
N SER A 53 -2.94 12.79 -15.68
CA SER A 53 -4.35 12.45 -15.90
C SER A 53 -5.12 12.19 -14.60
N ASP A 54 -4.42 11.89 -13.49
CA ASP A 54 -5.03 11.62 -12.19
C ASP A 54 -5.57 12.93 -11.59
N ALA A 55 -6.84 12.94 -11.19
CA ALA A 55 -7.47 14.12 -10.61
C ALA A 55 -6.88 14.48 -9.23
N ASP A 56 -6.47 13.47 -8.46
CA ASP A 56 -5.81 13.57 -7.16
C ASP A 56 -5.07 12.27 -6.82
N LEU A 57 -4.43 12.22 -5.64
CA LEU A 57 -3.72 11.02 -5.18
C LEU A 57 -4.63 9.81 -4.93
N VAL A 58 -5.92 10.04 -4.70
CA VAL A 58 -6.90 8.95 -4.53
C VAL A 58 -7.24 8.34 -5.89
N ALA A 59 -7.30 9.14 -6.95
CA ALA A 59 -7.42 8.65 -8.32
C ALA A 59 -6.24 7.75 -8.67
N THR A 60 -5.00 8.17 -8.36
CA THR A 60 -3.80 7.32 -8.49
C THR A 60 -3.95 6.02 -7.70
N LEU A 61 -4.31 6.08 -6.41
CA LEU A 61 -4.47 4.88 -5.57
C LEU A 61 -5.44 3.88 -6.20
N ARG A 62 -6.61 4.35 -6.66
CA ARG A 62 -7.65 3.51 -7.24
C ARG A 62 -7.22 2.90 -8.57
N ARG A 63 -6.61 3.70 -9.45
CA ARG A 63 -6.10 3.24 -10.74
C ARG A 63 -5.05 2.15 -10.54
N GLU A 64 -4.03 2.40 -9.73
CA GLU A 64 -2.93 1.46 -9.47
C GLU A 64 -3.42 0.17 -8.78
N CYS A 65 -4.32 0.27 -7.79
CA CYS A 65 -4.92 -0.90 -7.16
C CYS A 65 -5.69 -1.79 -8.16
N TYR A 66 -6.33 -1.17 -9.16
CA TYR A 66 -7.05 -1.90 -10.21
C TYR A 66 -6.10 -2.44 -11.29
N GLU A 67 -5.14 -1.64 -11.77
CA GLU A 67 -4.21 -2.02 -12.84
C GLU A 67 -3.26 -3.13 -12.40
N GLU A 68 -2.65 -3.00 -11.23
CA GLU A 68 -1.65 -3.96 -10.77
C GLU A 68 -2.26 -5.15 -10.03
N SER A 69 -3.47 -5.00 -9.50
CA SER A 69 -4.03 -5.99 -8.56
C SER A 69 -5.53 -6.19 -8.67
N GLN A 70 -6.20 -5.60 -9.66
CA GLN A 70 -7.62 -5.85 -9.93
C GLN A 70 -8.51 -5.66 -8.69
N LEU A 71 -8.15 -4.71 -7.82
CA LEU A 71 -8.87 -4.42 -6.57
C LEU A 71 -9.76 -3.19 -6.76
N HIS A 72 -11.01 -3.32 -6.33
CA HIS A 72 -11.95 -2.20 -6.22
C HIS A 72 -12.05 -1.78 -4.75
N LEU A 73 -11.99 -0.47 -4.50
CA LEU A 73 -11.90 0.09 -3.14
C LEU A 73 -13.21 0.76 -2.73
N ALA A 74 -13.79 0.33 -1.61
CA ALA A 74 -15.02 0.87 -1.06
C ALA A 74 -14.80 2.20 -0.30
N ASP A 75 -13.72 2.28 0.48
CA ASP A 75 -13.33 3.47 1.25
C ASP A 75 -11.80 3.53 1.41
N TRP A 76 -11.27 4.70 1.78
CA TRP A 76 -9.83 4.92 1.97
C TRP A 76 -9.55 6.08 2.91
N ALA A 77 -8.36 6.07 3.49
CA ALA A 77 -7.86 7.13 4.35
C ALA A 77 -6.34 7.26 4.21
N PRO A 78 -5.81 8.50 4.20
CA PRO A 78 -4.36 8.69 4.29
C PRO A 78 -3.86 8.20 5.65
N VAL A 79 -2.76 7.44 5.65
CA VAL A 79 -2.10 6.94 6.86
C VAL A 79 -0.90 7.83 7.21
N GLY A 80 -0.17 8.25 6.19
CA GLY A 80 1.06 9.02 6.33
C GLY A 80 1.92 8.87 5.08
N TYR A 81 3.21 9.08 5.23
CA TYR A 81 4.13 8.95 4.11
C TYR A 81 5.55 8.59 4.52
N GLN A 82 6.30 8.01 3.58
CA GLN A 82 7.74 7.94 3.66
C GLN A 82 8.35 9.19 3.04
N LEU A 83 9.19 9.88 3.80
CA LEU A 83 10.06 10.93 3.29
C LEU A 83 11.39 10.29 2.89
N VAL A 84 11.71 10.38 1.61
CA VAL A 84 12.90 9.77 1.02
C VAL A 84 13.91 10.85 0.68
N HIS A 85 15.14 10.64 1.13
CA HIS A 85 16.31 11.44 0.74
C HIS A 85 17.28 10.53 -0.02
N GLU A 86 17.52 10.86 -1.28
CA GLU A 86 18.48 10.17 -2.13
C GLU A 86 19.59 11.14 -2.54
N ASP A 87 20.84 10.67 -2.54
CA ASP A 87 21.99 11.50 -2.91
C ASP A 87 21.81 12.06 -4.33
N GLY A 88 21.85 13.38 -4.47
CA GLY A 88 21.71 14.06 -5.77
C GLY A 88 20.27 14.31 -6.22
N HIS A 89 19.27 13.99 -5.40
CA HIS A 89 17.86 14.25 -5.67
C HIS A 89 17.22 15.11 -4.58
N ASP A 90 16.24 15.94 -4.98
CA ASP A 90 15.40 16.64 -4.01
C ASP A 90 14.60 15.61 -3.18
N PRO A 91 14.39 15.86 -1.87
CA PRO A 91 13.57 14.98 -1.04
C PRO A 91 12.17 14.83 -1.61
N TYR A 92 11.64 13.61 -1.57
CA TYR A 92 10.33 13.31 -2.12
C TYR A 92 9.52 12.39 -1.21
N VAL A 93 8.24 12.29 -1.52
CA VAL A 93 7.23 11.62 -0.71
C VAL A 93 6.76 10.36 -1.42
N GLN A 94 6.68 9.26 -0.66
CA GLN A 94 5.88 8.09 -1.03
C GLN A 94 4.69 8.00 -0.07
N ALA A 95 3.50 8.33 -0.56
CA ALA A 95 2.28 8.33 0.23
C ALA A 95 1.84 6.90 0.58
N ARG A 96 1.19 6.75 1.74
CA ARG A 96 0.54 5.51 2.16
C ARG A 96 -0.92 5.80 2.52
N TYR A 97 -1.81 5.03 1.93
CA TYR A 97 -3.22 5.00 2.26
C TYR A 97 -3.58 3.64 2.85
N ALA A 98 -4.49 3.62 3.80
CA ALA A 98 -5.27 2.43 4.10
C ALA A 98 -6.50 2.47 3.20
N ALA A 99 -6.91 1.32 2.69
CA ALA A 99 -8.14 1.19 1.92
C ALA A 99 -8.94 -0.04 2.35
N LEU A 100 -10.25 -0.01 2.11
CA LEU A 100 -11.15 -1.13 2.34
C LEU A 100 -11.50 -1.77 0.99
N LEU A 101 -11.29 -3.08 0.87
CA LEU A 101 -11.64 -3.84 -0.32
C LEU A 101 -13.16 -3.91 -0.48
N GLU A 102 -13.66 -3.55 -1.66
CA GLU A 102 -15.03 -3.81 -2.08
C GLU A 102 -15.15 -5.21 -2.68
N HIS A 103 -14.35 -5.46 -3.72
CA HIS A 103 -14.21 -6.76 -4.37
C HIS A 103 -12.89 -6.81 -5.15
N ALA A 104 -12.49 -8.03 -5.52
CA ALA A 104 -11.34 -8.29 -6.36
C ALA A 104 -11.82 -8.99 -7.64
N ASP A 105 -11.43 -8.46 -8.80
CA ASP A 105 -11.59 -9.15 -10.07
C ASP A 105 -10.50 -10.23 -10.23
N PRO A 106 -10.70 -11.22 -11.14
CA PRO A 106 -9.68 -12.22 -11.45
C PRO A 106 -8.37 -11.56 -11.88
N ILE A 107 -7.25 -12.18 -11.52
CA ILE A 107 -5.93 -11.67 -11.91
C ILE A 107 -5.84 -11.52 -13.45
N ALA A 108 -5.42 -10.33 -13.86
CA ALA A 108 -5.13 -9.98 -15.25
C ALA A 108 -3.75 -9.31 -15.32
N PRO A 109 -3.07 -9.36 -16.49
CA PRO A 109 -1.83 -8.62 -16.66
C PRO A 109 -2.06 -7.12 -16.50
N ASP A 110 -1.15 -6.48 -15.75
CA ASP A 110 -1.06 -5.03 -15.67
C ASP A 110 -0.88 -4.43 -17.09
N PRO A 111 -1.67 -3.42 -17.49
CA PRO A 111 -1.64 -2.89 -18.85
C PRO A 111 -0.30 -2.26 -19.27
N CYS A 112 0.47 -1.74 -18.32
CA CYS A 112 1.72 -1.02 -18.58
C CYS A 112 2.92 -1.99 -18.69
N THR A 113 3.01 -2.92 -17.74
CA THR A 113 4.13 -3.85 -17.60
C THR A 113 3.87 -5.19 -18.30
N GLY A 114 2.61 -5.53 -18.56
CA GLY A 114 2.18 -6.83 -19.07
C GLY A 114 2.34 -7.97 -18.05
N ARG A 115 2.62 -7.66 -16.78
CA ARG A 115 2.88 -8.64 -15.72
C ARG A 115 1.61 -8.90 -14.93
N ALA A 116 1.33 -10.17 -14.65
CA ALA A 116 0.29 -10.56 -13.71
C ALA A 116 0.94 -10.82 -12.35
N TYR A 117 0.60 -10.01 -11.35
CA TYR A 117 1.13 -10.16 -10.01
C TYR A 117 0.26 -11.12 -9.21
N GLY A 118 0.89 -12.04 -8.46
CA GLY A 118 0.16 -12.85 -7.50
C GLY A 118 -0.39 -11.97 -6.39
N ARG A 119 -1.46 -12.41 -5.72
CA ARG A 119 -2.04 -11.68 -4.58
C ARG A 119 -2.24 -12.61 -3.41
N VAL A 120 -1.88 -12.14 -2.22
CA VAL A 120 -2.06 -12.89 -0.98
C VAL A 120 -2.73 -12.03 0.06
N TRP A 121 -3.61 -12.66 0.83
CA TRP A 121 -4.08 -12.12 2.09
C TRP A 121 -3.22 -12.63 3.23
N VAL A 122 -2.73 -11.67 4.03
CA VAL A 122 -1.91 -11.91 5.21
C VAL A 122 -2.27 -10.90 6.30
N SER A 123 -1.89 -11.15 7.56
CA SER A 123 -2.02 -10.12 8.59
C SER A 123 -1.14 -8.90 8.28
N PRO A 124 -1.45 -7.69 8.80
CA PRO A 124 -0.55 -6.54 8.65
C PRO A 124 0.88 -6.78 9.18
N ALA A 125 1.01 -7.58 10.25
CA ALA A 125 2.31 -7.96 10.78
C ALA A 125 3.09 -8.87 9.82
N ASP A 126 2.42 -9.87 9.22
CA ASP A 126 3.03 -10.75 8.23
C ASP A 126 3.32 -10.00 6.92
N ALA A 127 2.48 -9.02 6.54
CA ALA A 127 2.74 -8.13 5.42
C ALA A 127 4.03 -7.32 5.63
N ALA A 128 4.23 -6.74 6.82
CA ALA A 128 5.48 -6.03 7.13
C ALA A 128 6.71 -6.92 6.95
N ALA A 129 6.62 -8.20 7.32
CA ALA A 129 7.69 -9.18 7.14
C ALA A 129 7.89 -9.58 5.67
N LEU A 130 6.82 -9.75 4.89
CA LEU A 130 6.90 -10.09 3.46
C LEU A 130 7.45 -8.95 2.60
N LEU A 131 7.15 -7.70 2.96
CA LEU A 131 7.66 -6.51 2.28
C LEU A 131 9.15 -6.31 2.55
N ASP A 132 9.63 -6.72 3.73
CA ASP A 132 11.02 -6.59 4.18
C ASP A 132 11.57 -5.15 4.10
N TRP A 133 10.72 -4.16 4.43
CA TRP A 133 11.08 -2.73 4.42
C TRP A 133 11.62 -2.22 5.76
N GLY A 134 12.07 -3.13 6.64
CA GLY A 134 12.57 -2.82 7.97
C GLY A 134 11.57 -2.06 8.86
N GLN A 135 12.09 -1.25 9.79
CA GLN A 135 11.26 -0.55 10.79
C GLN A 135 10.25 0.42 10.17
N CYS A 136 10.59 1.07 9.04
CA CYS A 136 9.64 1.92 8.33
C CYS A 136 8.49 1.11 7.72
N GLY A 137 8.76 -0.12 7.27
CA GLY A 137 7.75 -1.08 6.82
C GLY A 137 6.80 -1.52 7.94
N SER A 138 7.34 -1.85 9.10
CA SER A 138 6.51 -2.22 10.26
C SER A 138 5.67 -1.03 10.74
N ALA A 139 6.26 0.15 10.88
CA ALA A 139 5.56 1.33 11.41
C ALA A 139 4.37 1.76 10.55
N GLN A 140 4.50 1.71 9.22
CA GLN A 140 3.39 2.05 8.31
C GLN A 140 2.26 1.00 8.35
N MET A 141 2.59 -0.29 8.52
CA MET A 141 1.58 -1.35 8.67
C MET A 141 0.82 -1.20 10.00
N ASP A 142 1.53 -0.93 11.10
CA ASP A 142 0.93 -0.71 12.40
C ASP A 142 0.00 0.53 12.39
N ALA A 143 0.43 1.62 11.74
CA ALA A 143 -0.38 2.82 11.56
C ALA A 143 -1.65 2.55 10.74
N ALA A 144 -1.51 1.82 9.63
CA ALA A 144 -2.65 1.44 8.79
C ALA A 144 -3.64 0.54 9.56
N ALA A 145 -3.14 -0.41 10.35
CA ALA A 145 -3.96 -1.30 11.17
C ALA A 145 -4.73 -0.55 12.26
N ARG A 146 -4.08 0.39 12.97
CA ARG A 146 -4.76 1.27 13.93
C ARG A 146 -5.87 2.07 13.26
N LEU A 147 -5.57 2.70 12.13
CA LEU A 147 -6.55 3.47 11.37
C LEU A 147 -7.74 2.58 10.96
N ALA A 148 -7.49 1.38 10.46
CA ALA A 148 -8.54 0.47 10.03
C ALA A 148 -9.47 0.05 11.18
N THR A 149 -8.92 -0.19 12.37
CA THR A 149 -9.73 -0.43 13.58
C THR A 149 -10.54 0.81 13.98
N GLU A 150 -9.93 1.99 13.98
CA GLU A 150 -10.59 3.24 14.42
C GLU A 150 -11.68 3.71 13.44
N ARG A 151 -11.41 3.63 12.13
CA ARG A 151 -12.30 4.14 11.08
C ARG A 151 -13.37 3.15 10.66
N TRP A 152 -13.01 1.88 10.51
CA TRP A 152 -13.89 0.85 9.94
C TRP A 152 -14.31 -0.21 10.95
N GLY A 153 -13.81 -0.15 12.20
CA GLY A 153 -14.16 -1.12 13.23
C GLY A 153 -13.60 -2.53 12.95
N LEU A 154 -12.55 -2.64 12.14
CA LEU A 154 -12.00 -3.95 11.77
C LEU A 154 -11.32 -4.61 12.98
N THR A 155 -11.57 -5.92 13.11
CA THR A 155 -10.71 -6.80 13.89
C THR A 155 -9.54 -7.23 13.00
N ILE A 156 -8.33 -6.81 13.35
CA ILE A 156 -7.14 -7.08 12.55
C ILE A 156 -6.76 -8.56 12.63
N ALA A 157 -6.46 -9.16 11.47
CA ALA A 157 -6.01 -10.54 11.39
C ALA A 157 -4.77 -10.75 12.28
N ALA A 158 -4.76 -11.82 13.07
CA ALA A 158 -3.62 -12.17 13.90
C ALA A 158 -2.44 -12.62 13.05
N ALA A 159 -1.22 -12.34 13.52
CA ALA A 159 -0.01 -12.89 12.91
C ALA A 159 -0.04 -14.43 12.95
N GLY A 160 0.41 -15.08 11.89
CA GLY A 160 0.35 -16.54 11.81
C GLY A 160 0.80 -17.16 10.50
N TRP A 161 1.35 -16.38 9.56
CA TRP A 161 1.79 -16.84 8.23
C TRP A 161 0.72 -17.59 7.43
N GLU A 162 -0.56 -17.38 7.77
CA GLU A 162 -1.68 -17.92 7.00
C GLU A 162 -1.81 -17.12 5.70
N ARG A 163 -1.08 -17.58 4.68
CA ARG A 163 -1.13 -17.03 3.32
C ARG A 163 -2.33 -17.64 2.60
N ARG A 164 -3.33 -16.79 2.32
CA ARG A 164 -4.48 -17.17 1.48
C ARG A 164 -4.32 -16.53 0.12
N GLU A 165 -4.32 -17.34 -0.94
CA GLU A 165 -4.30 -16.80 -2.31
C GLU A 165 -5.61 -16.07 -2.59
N LEU A 166 -5.50 -14.90 -3.22
CA LEU A 166 -6.63 -14.12 -3.73
C LEU A 166 -6.73 -14.36 -5.24
N PRO A 167 -7.68 -15.22 -5.69
CA PRO A 167 -7.82 -15.61 -7.10
C PRO A 167 -8.21 -14.45 -8.00
#